data_AF-A0AAV5G7F1-F1
#
_entry.id   AF-A0AAV5G7F1-F1
#
_cell.length_a   1.000
_cell.length_b   1.000
_cell.length_c   1.000
_cell.angle_alpha   90.00
_cell.angle_beta   90.00
_cell.angle_gamma   90.00
#
_symmetry.space_group_name_H-M   'P 1'
#
loop_
_entity.id
_entity.type
_entity.pdbx_description
1 polymer ?
#
loop_
_entity_poly.entity_id
_entity_poly.type
_entity_poly.pdbx_seq_one_letter_code
_entity_poly.pdbx_strand_id
1 'polypeptide(L)'
;MAAPLSHGIKHWHWRTKGVEPWAKEWFSTNLVGTEANGVAVDEVTDTEGDCELGMRKSKLITVYDMRVTMRWKATDKAGEEVAGTLVAPEVAHDMDEDEYRFEASLTTGSGAEAEAFLSTAKKALANKLRPKFQQFPKDMIAVHGKDLLDAAQGEASGSGTSTPASASSAPSASATPAPAPAAASAKPVTAAKTSTATVRASGEFQCDAETLFDFLTNPQKIPMWSKNPAQMAPEVGADVALFGGNIRGKVQQVERPKSFTMSWRAPTWPDDHFGTLETTLDQGSNSTTLGLKLSGVPVGKEDETEANLQGYYVRGLQSIGLGLVSLSTASSFSTPTSATPSAPSSAAARKAARRRAPPRSSSWNRWTLANVGSFAASFGLILGLGAAFYYGPSGPGGKK
;
A
#
# COMPACT_ATOMS: atom_id res chain seq x y z
N MET A 1 0.57 -40.05 -15.89
CA MET A 1 1.67 -39.40 -15.15
C MET A 1 1.76 -37.96 -15.68
N ALA A 2 1.48 -36.96 -14.85
CA ALA A 2 1.70 -35.57 -15.25
C ALA A 2 3.20 -35.26 -15.15
N ALA A 3 3.77 -34.61 -16.16
CA ALA A 3 5.17 -34.22 -16.11
C ALA A 3 5.36 -33.13 -15.03
N PRO A 4 6.36 -33.24 -14.14
CA PRO A 4 6.65 -32.17 -13.19
C PRO A 4 7.07 -30.92 -13.96
N LEU A 5 6.41 -29.79 -13.69
CA LEU A 5 6.75 -28.50 -14.31
C LEU A 5 8.23 -28.19 -14.05
N SER A 6 8.92 -27.74 -15.10
CA SER A 6 10.37 -27.50 -15.02
C SER A 6 10.70 -26.44 -13.97
N HIS A 7 11.87 -26.56 -13.35
CA HIS A 7 12.30 -25.71 -12.23
C HIS A 7 12.38 -24.20 -12.56
N GLY A 8 12.22 -23.78 -13.82
CA GLY A 8 12.30 -22.38 -14.25
C GLY A 8 11.03 -21.55 -14.16
N ILE A 9 9.85 -22.14 -13.89
CA ILE A 9 8.56 -21.42 -13.91
C ILE A 9 8.10 -20.98 -12.49
N LYS A 10 8.73 -21.52 -11.44
CA LYS A 10 8.29 -21.40 -10.02
C LYS A 10 8.28 -19.97 -9.43
N HIS A 11 8.85 -18.97 -10.11
CA HIS A 11 9.02 -17.60 -9.59
C HIS A 11 8.47 -16.48 -10.50
N TRP A 12 7.63 -16.83 -11.49
CA TRP A 12 7.05 -15.87 -12.44
C TRP A 12 5.78 -15.17 -11.94
N HIS A 13 5.07 -15.76 -10.98
CA HIS A 13 3.89 -15.15 -10.35
C HIS A 13 4.31 -14.20 -9.23
N TRP A 14 3.64 -13.05 -9.17
CA TRP A 14 3.76 -12.10 -8.06
C TRP A 14 3.24 -12.75 -6.78
N ARG A 15 3.99 -12.62 -5.68
CA ARG A 15 3.53 -12.95 -4.32
C ARG A 15 3.74 -11.70 -3.46
N THR A 16 2.82 -11.42 -2.55
CA THR A 16 2.95 -10.36 -1.55
C THR A 16 2.55 -10.86 -0.18
N LYS A 17 3.11 -10.24 0.85
CA LYS A 17 2.81 -10.47 2.26
C LYS A 17 2.68 -9.12 2.94
N GLY A 18 1.51 -8.81 3.50
CA GLY A 18 1.33 -7.69 4.42
C GLY A 18 2.17 -7.91 5.68
N VAL A 19 2.90 -6.89 6.08
CA VAL A 19 3.79 -6.87 7.25
C VAL A 19 3.56 -5.61 8.10
N GLU A 20 2.40 -4.98 7.95
CA GLU A 20 1.95 -3.78 8.66
C GLU A 20 1.99 -3.95 10.20
N PRO A 21 1.54 -5.08 10.79
CA PRO A 21 1.64 -5.29 12.23
C PRO A 21 3.09 -5.32 12.73
N TRP A 22 3.98 -5.97 11.96
CA TRP A 22 5.40 -6.02 12.26
C TRP A 22 6.07 -4.65 12.08
N ALA A 23 5.67 -3.88 11.07
CA ALA A 23 6.18 -2.52 10.86
C ALA A 23 5.87 -1.61 12.06
N LYS A 24 4.64 -1.65 12.58
CA LYS A 24 4.24 -0.90 13.79
C LYS A 24 5.08 -1.29 15.01
N GLU A 25 5.31 -2.58 15.24
CA GLU A 25 6.18 -3.07 16.32
C GLU A 25 7.66 -2.68 16.11
N TRP A 26 8.16 -2.76 14.87
CA TRP A 26 9.53 -2.38 14.53
C TRP A 26 9.77 -0.88 14.78
N PHE A 27 8.87 0.00 14.34
CA PHE A 27 9.00 1.44 14.61
C PHE A 27 8.92 1.74 16.11
N SER A 28 7.96 1.13 16.82
CA SER A 28 7.83 1.28 18.28
C SER A 28 9.08 0.85 19.03
N THR A 29 9.75 -0.21 18.58
CA THR A 29 10.97 -0.76 19.23
C THR A 29 12.23 0.01 18.85
N ASN A 30 12.38 0.39 17.58
CA ASN A 30 13.65 0.92 17.06
C ASN A 30 13.76 2.45 17.13
N LEU A 31 12.65 3.19 17.18
CA LEU A 31 12.69 4.67 17.23
C LEU A 31 12.77 5.22 18.66
N VAL A 32 12.18 4.51 19.64
CA VAL A 32 12.19 4.89 21.05
C VAL A 32 13.61 4.91 21.61
N GLY A 33 13.90 5.85 22.50
CA GLY A 33 15.24 6.07 23.05
C GLY A 33 16.25 6.67 22.07
N THR A 34 15.83 7.11 20.87
CA THR A 34 16.67 7.95 20.02
C THR A 34 16.80 9.32 20.65
N GLU A 35 18.02 9.76 20.97
CA GLU A 35 18.30 11.08 21.54
C GLU A 35 19.20 11.95 20.66
N ALA A 36 18.99 13.26 20.76
CA ALA A 36 19.85 14.29 20.17
C ALA A 36 19.79 15.57 21.02
N ASN A 37 20.94 16.00 21.55
CA ASN A 37 21.11 17.27 22.28
C ASN A 37 20.09 17.50 23.42
N GLY A 38 19.79 16.46 24.21
CA GLY A 38 18.84 16.53 25.33
C GLY A 38 17.37 16.38 24.94
N VAL A 39 17.05 16.17 23.66
CA VAL A 39 15.72 15.77 23.18
C VAL A 39 15.73 14.28 22.86
N ALA A 40 14.82 13.50 23.45
CA ALA A 40 14.69 12.06 23.24
C ALA A 40 13.28 11.66 22.75
N VAL A 41 13.19 10.60 21.93
CA VAL A 41 11.92 9.95 21.59
C VAL A 41 11.43 9.13 22.79
N ASP A 42 10.26 9.50 23.30
CA ASP A 42 9.57 8.90 24.44
C ASP A 42 8.80 7.65 24.00
N GLU A 43 7.95 7.79 22.98
CA GLU A 43 7.16 6.70 22.40
C GLU A 43 6.78 7.02 20.93
N VAL A 44 6.38 5.98 20.20
CA VAL A 44 5.66 6.12 18.94
C VAL A 44 4.16 6.07 19.28
N THR A 45 3.45 7.19 19.06
CA THR A 45 2.03 7.29 19.44
C THR A 45 1.11 6.65 18.41
N ASP A 46 1.51 6.73 17.14
CA ASP A 46 0.69 6.31 16.01
C ASP A 46 1.56 5.97 14.79
N THR A 47 1.10 5.04 13.97
CA THR A 47 1.79 4.53 12.78
C THR A 47 0.75 4.00 11.82
N GLU A 48 0.52 4.74 10.74
CA GLU A 48 -0.50 4.53 9.72
C GLU A 48 0.15 4.31 8.36
N GLY A 49 -0.55 3.67 7.43
CA GLY A 49 -0.04 3.37 6.09
C GLY A 49 0.04 1.88 5.78
N ASP A 50 0.49 1.59 4.56
CA ASP A 50 0.55 0.25 3.98
C ASP A 50 2.00 -0.25 3.94
N CYS A 51 2.22 -1.54 4.21
CA CYS A 51 3.57 -2.11 4.27
C CYS A 51 3.56 -3.58 3.82
N GLU A 52 3.96 -3.81 2.57
CA GLU A 52 4.00 -5.12 1.94
C GLU A 52 5.43 -5.54 1.55
N LEU A 53 5.75 -6.82 1.76
CA LEU A 53 6.92 -7.46 1.16
C LEU A 53 6.48 -8.34 -0.01
N GLY A 54 6.91 -7.97 -1.21
CA GLY A 54 6.66 -8.70 -2.46
C GLY A 54 7.83 -9.59 -2.89
N MET A 55 7.52 -10.59 -3.71
CA MET A 55 8.51 -11.38 -4.47
C MET A 55 8.11 -11.42 -5.95
N ARG A 56 9.07 -11.10 -6.83
CA ARG A 56 8.93 -11.23 -8.29
C ARG A 56 10.26 -11.66 -8.91
N LYS A 57 10.26 -12.67 -9.80
CA LYS A 57 11.48 -13.18 -10.47
C LYS A 57 12.61 -13.51 -9.48
N SER A 58 12.27 -14.15 -8.36
CA SER A 58 13.20 -14.48 -7.25
C SER A 58 13.89 -13.28 -6.59
N LYS A 59 13.40 -12.05 -6.82
CA LYS A 59 13.84 -10.84 -6.13
C LYS A 59 12.75 -10.38 -5.16
N LEU A 60 13.14 -10.08 -3.93
CA LEU A 60 12.27 -9.41 -2.94
C LEU A 60 12.14 -7.92 -3.29
N ILE A 61 10.94 -7.39 -3.13
CA ILE A 61 10.58 -6.00 -3.42
C ILE A 61 9.83 -5.49 -2.19
N THR A 62 10.36 -4.44 -1.55
CA THR A 62 9.68 -3.74 -0.46
C THR A 62 8.74 -2.69 -1.06
N VAL A 63 7.47 -2.69 -0.67
CA VAL A 63 6.51 -1.63 -1.03
C VAL A 63 5.88 -1.15 0.27
N TYR A 64 6.20 0.08 0.67
CA TYR A 64 5.66 0.67 1.88
C TYR A 64 5.52 2.17 1.72
N ASP A 65 4.52 2.73 2.38
CA ASP A 65 4.29 4.15 2.57
C ASP A 65 3.67 4.31 3.96
N MET A 66 4.45 4.88 4.88
CA MET A 66 4.13 4.91 6.31
C MET A 66 4.19 6.35 6.86
N ARG A 67 3.12 6.77 7.53
CA ARG A 67 3.07 7.97 8.37
C ARG A 67 3.39 7.58 9.82
N VAL A 68 4.41 8.18 10.42
CA VAL A 68 4.87 7.84 11.78
C VAL A 68 4.78 9.07 12.69
N THR A 69 4.01 8.96 13.77
CA THR A 69 3.87 10.01 14.79
C THR A 69 4.57 9.59 16.08
N MET A 70 5.50 10.42 16.55
CA MET A 70 6.33 10.17 17.74
C MET A 70 6.12 11.25 18.78
N ARG A 71 6.10 10.90 20.06
CA ARG A 71 6.29 11.87 21.16
C ARG A 71 7.77 12.01 21.49
N TRP A 72 8.20 13.24 21.74
CA TRP A 72 9.53 13.54 22.24
C TRP A 72 9.45 14.34 23.55
N LYS A 73 10.47 14.16 24.38
CA LYS A 73 10.66 14.86 25.65
C LYS A 73 12.06 15.47 25.72
N ALA A 74 12.15 16.57 26.44
CA ALA A 74 13.39 17.25 26.78
C ALA A 74 13.27 17.82 28.20
N THR A 75 14.40 18.01 28.87
CA THR A 75 14.45 18.62 30.20
C THR A 75 15.14 19.98 30.10
N ASP A 76 14.47 21.02 30.56
CA ASP A 76 15.03 22.37 30.67
C ASP A 76 16.16 22.40 31.72
N LYS A 77 17.04 23.40 31.66
CA LYS A 77 18.02 23.68 32.72
C LYS A 77 17.35 23.98 34.07
N ALA A 78 16.08 24.42 34.05
CA ALA A 78 15.24 24.58 35.23
C ALA A 78 14.77 23.24 35.85
N GLY A 79 14.93 22.12 35.16
CA GLY A 79 14.39 20.81 35.55
C GLY A 79 12.96 20.53 35.10
N GLU A 80 12.32 21.48 34.41
CA GLU A 80 10.97 21.35 33.85
C GLU A 80 10.97 20.46 32.60
N GLU A 81 9.93 19.65 32.43
CA GLU A 81 9.76 18.77 31.28
C GLU A 81 9.06 19.50 30.11
N VAL A 82 9.75 19.57 28.98
CA VAL A 82 9.21 20.08 27.71
C VAL A 82 8.90 18.90 26.81
N ALA A 83 7.66 18.78 26.35
CA ALA A 83 7.20 17.68 25.52
C ALA A 83 6.58 18.17 24.22
N GLY A 84 6.74 17.40 23.15
CA GLY A 84 6.16 17.70 21.86
C GLY A 84 5.95 16.46 21.00
N THR A 85 5.43 16.69 19.82
CA THR A 85 5.18 15.66 18.81
C THR A 85 6.12 15.88 17.62
N LEU A 86 6.61 14.80 17.04
CA LEU A 86 7.41 14.78 15.80
C LEU A 86 6.72 13.82 14.83
N VAL A 87 6.26 14.33 13.69
CA VAL A 87 5.58 13.58 12.64
C VAL A 87 6.54 13.42 11.47
N ALA A 88 6.77 12.18 11.02
CA ALA A 88 7.24 11.89 9.68
C ALA A 88 5.98 11.60 8.82
N PRO A 89 5.54 12.53 7.95
CA PRO A 89 4.27 12.39 7.23
C PRO A 89 4.32 11.28 6.17
N GLU A 90 5.51 10.99 5.65
CA GLU A 90 5.77 10.06 4.55
C GLU A 90 7.13 9.38 4.78
N VAL A 91 7.12 8.07 4.89
CA VAL A 91 8.28 7.19 5.01
C VAL A 91 8.06 6.06 4.00
N ALA A 92 8.48 6.30 2.76
CA ALA A 92 8.18 5.43 1.62
C ALA A 92 9.40 4.64 1.10
N HIS A 93 9.14 3.64 0.26
CA HIS A 93 10.12 2.67 -0.24
C HIS A 93 11.19 3.20 -1.22
N ASP A 94 10.95 4.38 -1.78
CA ASP A 94 11.73 5.05 -2.82
C ASP A 94 12.38 6.35 -2.32
N MET A 95 12.22 6.67 -1.03
CA MET A 95 12.79 7.87 -0.39
C MET A 95 14.25 7.67 0.01
N ASP A 96 15.11 8.63 -0.37
CA ASP A 96 16.49 8.72 0.09
C ASP A 96 16.60 9.35 1.50
N GLU A 97 17.78 9.23 2.14
CA GLU A 97 17.99 9.61 3.55
C GLU A 97 17.69 11.10 3.85
N ASP A 98 17.98 11.99 2.90
CA ASP A 98 17.73 13.44 3.02
C ASP A 98 16.32 13.87 2.57
N GLU A 99 15.57 12.99 1.91
CA GLU A 99 14.20 13.25 1.44
C GLU A 99 13.19 13.21 2.58
N TYR A 100 13.40 12.36 3.60
CA TYR A 100 12.52 12.32 4.77
C TYR A 100 12.30 13.71 5.39
N ARG A 101 11.02 14.11 5.42
CA ARG A 101 10.53 15.35 6.02
C ARG A 101 10.04 15.09 7.44
N PHE A 102 10.15 16.10 8.30
CA PHE A 102 9.70 16.03 9.67
C PHE A 102 9.00 17.31 10.08
N GLU A 103 7.85 17.16 10.74
CA GLU A 103 7.06 18.24 11.32
C GLU A 103 7.10 18.11 12.84
N ALA A 104 7.53 19.16 13.53
CA ALA A 104 7.58 19.19 14.98
C ALA A 104 6.55 20.19 15.50
N SER A 105 5.75 19.77 16.47
CA SER A 105 4.82 20.62 17.22
C SER A 105 5.11 20.49 18.72
N LEU A 106 4.77 21.54 19.47
CA LEU A 106 4.93 21.55 20.91
C LEU A 106 3.61 21.12 21.59
N THR A 107 3.69 20.34 22.65
CA THR A 107 2.53 19.84 23.40
C THR A 107 2.55 20.32 24.85
N THR A 108 3.73 20.53 25.43
CA THR A 108 3.91 21.00 26.81
C THR A 108 5.17 21.86 26.91
N GLY A 109 5.09 22.95 27.68
CA GLY A 109 6.07 24.04 27.71
C GLY A 109 5.66 25.22 26.84
N SER A 110 6.33 26.36 27.01
CA SER A 110 6.12 27.57 26.18
C SER A 110 7.27 28.55 26.36
N GLY A 111 7.65 29.28 25.29
CA GLY A 111 8.73 30.26 25.31
C GLY A 111 9.97 29.81 24.54
N ALA A 112 11.00 30.67 24.53
CA ALA A 112 12.15 30.54 23.64
C ALA A 112 12.97 29.24 23.84
N GLU A 113 13.05 28.71 25.06
CA GLU A 113 13.77 27.46 25.33
C GLU A 113 13.02 26.24 24.77
N ALA A 114 11.68 26.22 24.89
CA ALA A 114 10.84 25.19 24.27
C ALA A 114 10.88 25.25 22.73
N GLU A 115 10.92 26.45 22.13
CA GLU A 115 11.13 26.60 20.68
C GLU A 115 12.53 26.13 20.24
N ALA A 116 13.55 26.32 21.05
CA ALA A 116 14.89 25.79 20.80
C ALA A 116 14.92 24.25 20.84
N PHE A 117 14.20 23.61 21.78
CA PHE A 117 14.00 22.16 21.78
C PHE A 117 13.21 21.67 20.56
N LEU A 118 12.16 22.38 20.13
CA LEU A 118 11.39 22.03 18.92
C LEU A 118 12.25 22.12 17.65
N SER A 119 13.08 23.16 17.51
CA SER A 119 14.06 23.30 16.43
C SER A 119 15.09 22.16 16.45
N THR A 120 15.49 21.72 17.65
CA THR A 120 16.41 20.59 17.89
C THR A 120 15.76 19.26 17.50
N ALA A 121 14.50 19.03 17.87
CA ALA A 121 13.71 17.86 17.46
C ALA A 121 13.60 17.78 15.93
N LYS A 122 13.22 18.89 15.27
CA LYS A 122 13.04 18.94 13.81
C LYS A 122 14.34 18.78 13.01
N LYS A 123 15.51 19.02 13.62
CA LYS A 123 16.82 18.96 12.92
C LYS A 123 17.73 17.86 13.45
N ALA A 124 18.16 17.95 14.70
CA ALA A 124 19.16 17.07 15.27
C ALA A 124 18.58 15.66 15.51
N LEU A 125 17.36 15.56 16.04
CA LEU A 125 16.69 14.28 16.26
C LEU A 125 16.23 13.65 14.94
N ALA A 126 15.64 14.44 14.03
CA ALA A 126 15.36 14.02 12.66
C ALA A 126 16.59 13.40 11.96
N ASN A 127 17.75 14.06 12.03
CA ASN A 127 19.01 13.53 11.47
C ASN A 127 19.51 12.23 12.12
N LYS A 128 19.03 11.87 13.32
CA LYS A 128 19.29 10.56 13.95
C LYS A 128 18.27 9.48 13.58
N LEU A 129 17.05 9.88 13.22
CA LEU A 129 15.96 8.98 12.80
C LEU A 129 16.10 8.55 11.33
N ARG A 130 16.55 9.45 10.45
CA ARG A 130 16.82 9.18 9.02
C ARG A 130 17.61 7.88 8.73
N PRO A 131 18.78 7.63 9.34
CA PRO A 131 19.50 6.37 9.10
C PRO A 131 18.80 5.14 9.69
N LYS A 132 17.91 5.30 10.69
CA LYS A 132 17.05 4.21 11.17
C LYS A 132 15.96 3.88 10.15
N PHE A 133 15.31 4.88 9.54
CA PHE A 133 14.37 4.65 8.45
C PHE A 133 15.03 3.94 7.26
N GLN A 134 16.28 4.28 6.92
CA GLN A 134 17.07 3.53 5.92
C GLN A 134 17.50 2.12 6.35
N GLN A 135 17.31 1.72 7.61
CA GLN A 135 17.54 0.36 8.10
C GLN A 135 16.27 -0.50 8.03
N PHE A 136 15.09 0.09 8.22
CA PHE A 136 13.79 -0.58 8.17
C PHE A 136 13.60 -1.58 7.00
N PRO A 137 13.82 -1.21 5.71
CA PRO A 137 13.64 -2.16 4.60
C PRO A 137 14.63 -3.32 4.62
N LYS A 138 15.84 -3.14 5.19
CA LYS A 138 16.85 -4.19 5.31
C LYS A 138 16.44 -5.21 6.37
N ASP A 139 15.94 -4.74 7.50
CA ASP A 139 15.43 -5.59 8.58
C ASP A 139 14.17 -6.35 8.14
N MET A 140 13.28 -5.69 7.39
CA MET A 140 12.08 -6.30 6.81
C MET A 140 12.44 -7.47 5.88
N ILE A 141 13.44 -7.28 5.01
CA ILE A 141 13.98 -8.34 4.16
C ILE A 141 14.66 -9.45 5.00
N ALA A 142 15.38 -9.11 6.07
CA ALA A 142 16.07 -10.09 6.91
C ALA A 142 15.09 -11.00 7.68
N VAL A 143 13.99 -10.44 8.20
CA VAL A 143 12.98 -11.14 8.99
C VAL A 143 11.99 -11.89 8.10
N HIS A 144 11.42 -11.24 7.09
CA HIS A 144 10.32 -11.80 6.27
C HIS A 144 10.75 -12.29 4.88
N GLY A 145 11.96 -11.95 4.42
CA GLY A 145 12.45 -12.41 3.12
C GLY A 145 12.64 -13.93 3.04
N LYS A 146 13.05 -14.57 4.14
CA LYS A 146 13.18 -16.04 4.20
C LYS A 146 11.84 -16.74 4.04
N ASP A 147 10.80 -16.28 4.72
CA ASP A 147 9.44 -16.85 4.64
C ASP A 147 8.94 -16.91 3.18
N LEU A 148 9.12 -15.83 2.42
CA LEU A 148 8.79 -15.80 0.99
C LEU A 148 9.69 -16.71 0.12
N LEU A 149 10.95 -16.91 0.49
CA LEU A 149 11.92 -17.77 -0.22
C LEU A 149 11.69 -19.27 0.09
N ASP A 150 11.41 -19.61 1.33
CA ASP A 150 11.19 -20.98 1.82
C ASP A 150 9.80 -21.49 1.39
N ALA A 151 8.79 -20.62 1.36
CA ALA A 151 7.52 -20.85 0.68
C ALA A 151 7.66 -21.03 -0.85
N ALA A 152 8.84 -20.80 -1.43
CA ALA A 152 9.17 -21.14 -2.81
C ALA A 152 10.01 -22.43 -2.96
N GLN A 153 10.51 -23.01 -1.85
CA GLN A 153 11.24 -24.29 -1.83
C GLN A 153 10.40 -25.47 -1.28
N GLY A 154 9.41 -25.21 -0.42
CA GLY A 154 8.69 -26.24 0.34
C GLY A 154 7.79 -27.21 -0.44
N GLU A 155 7.41 -26.94 -1.69
CA GLU A 155 6.47 -27.78 -2.46
C GLU A 155 7.15 -28.97 -3.20
N ALA A 156 8.19 -29.58 -2.60
CA ALA A 156 8.88 -30.73 -3.20
C ALA A 156 9.58 -31.67 -2.20
N SER A 157 8.87 -32.23 -1.21
CA SER A 157 8.99 -33.67 -0.88
C SER A 157 7.87 -34.13 0.05
N GLY A 158 7.29 -35.30 -0.22
CA GLY A 158 6.24 -35.88 0.61
C GLY A 158 6.77 -36.93 1.58
N SER A 159 6.13 -37.02 2.75
CA SER A 159 6.07 -38.20 3.62
C SER A 159 4.83 -38.03 4.51
N GLY A 160 4.01 -39.04 4.82
CA GLY A 160 4.17 -40.47 4.63
C GLY A 160 4.10 -41.19 5.98
N THR A 161 3.01 -41.90 6.25
CA THR A 161 2.78 -42.72 7.47
C THR A 161 2.53 -41.84 8.73
N SER A 162 1.63 -42.13 9.65
CA SER A 162 1.22 -43.45 10.15
C SER A 162 -0.23 -43.54 10.62
N THR A 163 -0.81 -44.72 10.41
CA THR A 163 -2.01 -45.20 11.09
C THR A 163 -1.68 -45.62 12.53
N PRO A 164 -2.55 -45.27 13.50
CA PRO A 164 -2.96 -46.21 14.53
C PRO A 164 -4.48 -46.44 14.39
N ALA A 165 -4.91 -47.66 14.08
CA ALA A 165 -5.17 -48.73 15.06
C ALA A 165 -6.45 -48.46 15.86
N SER A 166 -7.55 -49.02 15.34
CA SER A 166 -8.84 -49.10 16.05
C SER A 166 -8.71 -49.91 17.33
N ALA A 167 -9.28 -49.40 18.43
CA ALA A 167 -9.54 -50.17 19.63
C ALA A 167 -11.04 -50.04 19.97
N SER A 168 -11.74 -51.17 20.03
CA SER A 168 -13.17 -51.24 20.27
C SER A 168 -13.47 -51.69 21.70
N SER A 169 -14.40 -51.03 22.39
CA SER A 169 -15.16 -51.59 23.52
C SER A 169 -16.46 -50.81 23.72
N ALA A 170 -17.59 -51.51 23.89
CA ALA A 170 -18.93 -50.98 24.20
C ALA A 170 -19.19 -51.11 25.74
N PRO A 171 -20.44 -51.13 26.31
CA PRO A 171 -21.78 -50.87 25.75
C PRO A 171 -22.78 -50.08 26.68
N SER A 172 -24.03 -49.90 26.21
CA SER A 172 -25.31 -49.88 26.99
C SER A 172 -25.62 -48.73 27.98
N ALA A 173 -26.88 -48.37 28.30
CA ALA A 173 -28.20 -48.75 27.74
C ALA A 173 -29.33 -47.72 28.07
N SER A 174 -30.38 -47.80 27.25
CA SER A 174 -31.78 -47.29 27.34
C SER A 174 -32.42 -46.82 28.67
N ALA A 175 -33.29 -45.79 28.58
CA ALA A 175 -34.69 -45.81 29.05
C ALA A 175 -35.56 -44.66 28.46
N THR A 176 -36.86 -44.91 28.23
CA THR A 176 -37.94 -44.02 27.73
C THR A 176 -39.12 -44.07 28.74
N PRO A 177 -40.35 -43.50 28.55
CA PRO A 177 -40.84 -42.36 27.74
C PRO A 177 -41.88 -41.40 28.44
N ALA A 178 -42.20 -40.25 27.78
CA ALA A 178 -43.52 -39.57 27.70
C ALA A 178 -44.18 -38.93 28.98
N PRO A 179 -45.25 -38.09 28.87
CA PRO A 179 -45.96 -37.56 27.67
C PRO A 179 -46.05 -36.02 27.53
N ALA A 180 -46.63 -35.55 26.41
CA ALA A 180 -46.86 -34.15 26.02
C ALA A 180 -48.29 -33.65 26.44
N PRO A 181 -48.90 -32.49 26.01
CA PRO A 181 -48.93 -31.97 24.61
C PRO A 181 -48.94 -30.43 24.34
N ALA A 182 -48.53 -30.11 23.11
CA ALA A 182 -49.10 -29.12 22.15
C ALA A 182 -49.06 -27.59 22.41
N ALA A 183 -48.12 -26.91 21.73
CA ALA A 183 -48.42 -25.97 20.64
C ALA A 183 -47.19 -25.82 19.68
N ALA A 184 -47.42 -25.70 18.36
CA ALA A 184 -46.39 -25.72 17.28
C ALA A 184 -45.50 -24.46 17.25
N SER A 185 -44.18 -24.46 16.91
CA SER A 185 -43.34 -25.13 15.88
C SER A 185 -43.36 -24.42 14.50
N ALA A 186 -42.24 -24.22 13.75
CA ALA A 186 -40.87 -24.75 13.90
C ALA A 186 -39.72 -23.87 13.33
N LYS A 187 -38.59 -23.88 14.06
CA LYS A 187 -37.18 -23.90 13.60
C LYS A 187 -36.47 -24.89 14.57
N PRO A 188 -35.28 -25.47 14.30
CA PRO A 188 -34.45 -25.49 13.09
C PRO A 188 -34.19 -26.91 12.55
N VAL A 189 -33.55 -27.02 11.37
CA VAL A 189 -32.96 -28.28 10.90
C VAL A 189 -31.43 -28.18 11.02
N THR A 190 -30.83 -29.09 11.78
CA THR A 190 -29.38 -29.19 11.95
C THR A 190 -28.72 -29.89 10.77
N ALA A 191 -27.88 -29.17 10.03
CA ALA A 191 -26.77 -29.74 9.26
C ALA A 191 -25.46 -29.53 10.04
N ALA A 192 -24.38 -30.20 9.62
CA ALA A 192 -23.14 -30.33 10.39
C ALA A 192 -22.53 -29.00 10.86
N LYS A 193 -21.98 -28.98 12.08
CA LYS A 193 -21.30 -27.82 12.67
C LYS A 193 -19.93 -27.59 12.02
N THR A 194 -19.90 -27.02 10.83
CA THR A 194 -18.73 -26.26 10.38
C THR A 194 -18.72 -24.92 11.12
N SER A 195 -17.60 -24.61 11.79
CA SER A 195 -17.43 -23.27 12.36
C SER A 195 -17.44 -22.28 11.19
N THR A 196 -18.30 -21.28 11.28
CA THR A 196 -18.73 -20.46 10.16
C THR A 196 -18.75 -19.00 10.59
N ALA A 197 -18.13 -18.13 9.81
CA ALA A 197 -17.91 -16.73 10.14
C ALA A 197 -18.69 -15.77 9.21
N THR A 198 -18.66 -14.49 9.56
CA THR A 198 -19.25 -13.38 8.80
C THR A 198 -18.18 -12.34 8.52
N VAL A 199 -17.88 -12.18 7.23
CA VAL A 199 -16.95 -11.19 6.68
C VAL A 199 -17.72 -9.93 6.27
N ARG A 200 -17.11 -8.76 6.40
CA ARG A 200 -17.69 -7.49 5.93
C ARG A 200 -16.67 -6.71 5.11
N ALA A 201 -17.10 -6.14 4.00
CA ALA A 201 -16.33 -5.17 3.23
C ALA A 201 -17.22 -3.95 2.95
N SER A 202 -16.64 -2.75 2.91
CA SER A 202 -17.38 -1.52 2.60
C SER A 202 -16.57 -0.60 1.71
N GLY A 203 -17.26 0.24 0.93
CA GLY A 203 -16.65 1.27 0.12
C GLY A 203 -17.62 2.41 -0.17
N GLU A 204 -17.09 3.62 -0.31
CA GLU A 204 -17.86 4.81 -0.68
C GLU A 204 -17.60 5.18 -2.14
N PHE A 205 -18.67 5.61 -2.84
CA PHE A 205 -18.65 5.89 -4.27
C PHE A 205 -19.40 7.19 -4.60
N GLN A 206 -18.83 8.06 -5.44
CA GLN A 206 -19.51 9.24 -5.99
C GLN A 206 -20.51 8.86 -7.09
N CYS A 207 -21.59 8.19 -6.72
CA CYS A 207 -22.71 7.91 -7.63
C CYS A 207 -24.02 7.69 -6.86
N ASP A 208 -25.14 7.81 -7.57
CA ASP A 208 -26.46 7.50 -7.03
C ASP A 208 -26.61 6.00 -6.74
N ALA A 209 -27.36 5.66 -5.69
CA ALA A 209 -27.61 4.28 -5.31
C ALA A 209 -28.27 3.47 -6.43
N GLU A 210 -29.15 4.07 -7.24
CA GLU A 210 -29.74 3.41 -8.42
C GLU A 210 -28.69 3.07 -9.49
N THR A 211 -27.74 3.97 -9.74
CA THR A 211 -26.64 3.72 -10.68
C THR A 211 -25.72 2.62 -10.17
N LEU A 212 -25.35 2.65 -8.88
CA LEU A 212 -24.50 1.64 -8.25
C LEU A 212 -25.19 0.26 -8.19
N PHE A 213 -26.49 0.24 -7.91
CA PHE A 213 -27.33 -0.95 -7.96
C PHE A 213 -27.35 -1.59 -9.36
N ASP A 214 -27.47 -0.78 -10.42
CA ASP A 214 -27.45 -1.27 -11.80
C ASP A 214 -26.04 -1.79 -12.18
N PHE A 215 -24.95 -1.15 -11.73
CA PHE A 215 -23.59 -1.69 -11.89
C PHE A 215 -23.38 -3.05 -11.20
N LEU A 216 -24.06 -3.29 -10.07
CA LEU A 216 -23.94 -4.54 -9.31
C LEU A 216 -24.85 -5.66 -9.82
N THR A 217 -25.95 -5.35 -10.51
CA THR A 217 -26.98 -6.34 -10.88
C THR A 217 -27.17 -6.56 -12.38
N ASN A 218 -26.70 -5.66 -13.23
CA ASN A 218 -26.93 -5.70 -14.67
C ASN A 218 -25.80 -6.45 -15.41
N PRO A 219 -26.11 -7.49 -16.21
CA PRO A 219 -25.10 -8.33 -16.85
C PRO A 219 -24.27 -7.58 -17.91
N GLN A 220 -24.73 -6.42 -18.41
CA GLN A 220 -23.92 -5.59 -19.32
C GLN A 220 -22.96 -4.64 -18.57
N LYS A 221 -23.28 -4.26 -17.33
CA LYS A 221 -22.46 -3.32 -16.54
C LYS A 221 -21.47 -4.03 -15.62
N ILE A 222 -21.80 -5.20 -15.09
CA ILE A 222 -20.89 -5.98 -14.24
C ILE A 222 -19.53 -6.26 -14.91
N PRO A 223 -19.43 -6.60 -16.22
CA PRO A 223 -18.15 -6.79 -16.89
C PRO A 223 -17.24 -5.55 -16.94
N MET A 224 -17.79 -4.34 -16.81
CA MET A 224 -17.00 -3.10 -16.83
C MET A 224 -16.05 -3.05 -15.63
N TRP A 225 -16.53 -3.42 -14.44
CA TRP A 225 -15.73 -3.37 -13.21
C TRP A 225 -15.08 -4.71 -12.85
N SER A 226 -15.76 -5.84 -13.10
CA SER A 226 -15.22 -7.19 -12.85
C SER A 226 -14.21 -7.67 -13.90
N LYS A 227 -14.10 -6.94 -15.02
CA LYS A 227 -13.20 -7.19 -16.18
C LYS A 227 -13.34 -8.59 -16.79
N ASN A 228 -14.47 -9.25 -16.54
CA ASN A 228 -14.77 -10.62 -16.93
C ASN A 228 -16.25 -10.73 -17.34
N PRO A 229 -16.62 -11.72 -18.17
CA PRO A 229 -18.02 -12.01 -18.42
C PRO A 229 -18.73 -12.38 -17.10
N ALA A 230 -19.95 -11.88 -16.95
CA ALA A 230 -20.79 -12.10 -15.80
C ALA A 230 -22.24 -12.34 -16.25
N GLN A 231 -22.90 -13.25 -15.56
CA GLN A 231 -24.33 -13.54 -15.71
C GLN A 231 -24.99 -13.28 -14.38
N MET A 232 -25.89 -12.30 -14.35
CA MET A 232 -26.72 -11.96 -13.20
C MET A 232 -27.99 -11.31 -13.73
N ALA A 233 -29.10 -11.51 -13.04
CA ALA A 233 -30.33 -10.77 -13.29
C ALA A 233 -30.92 -10.32 -11.93
N PRO A 234 -31.46 -9.09 -11.82
CA PRO A 234 -32.12 -8.60 -10.62
C PRO A 234 -33.53 -9.21 -10.43
N GLU A 235 -33.62 -10.54 -10.51
CA GLU A 235 -34.82 -11.35 -10.37
C GLU A 235 -34.60 -12.42 -9.29
N VAL A 236 -35.59 -12.64 -8.43
CA VAL A 236 -35.49 -13.64 -7.35
C VAL A 236 -35.46 -15.05 -7.94
N GLY A 237 -34.46 -15.84 -7.56
CA GLY A 237 -34.20 -17.18 -8.07
C GLY A 237 -33.23 -17.25 -9.25
N ALA A 238 -32.86 -16.12 -9.85
CA ALA A 238 -31.93 -16.07 -10.98
C ALA A 238 -30.53 -16.60 -10.61
N ASP A 239 -29.94 -17.36 -11.54
CA ASP A 239 -28.56 -17.84 -11.43
C ASP A 239 -27.55 -16.70 -11.58
N VAL A 240 -26.58 -16.68 -10.66
CA VAL A 240 -25.50 -15.70 -10.61
C VAL A 240 -24.19 -16.40 -10.88
N ALA A 241 -23.46 -15.95 -11.90
CA ALA A 241 -22.10 -16.35 -12.22
C ALA A 241 -21.26 -15.09 -12.45
N LEU A 242 -20.40 -14.74 -11.48
CA LEU A 242 -19.52 -13.58 -11.55
C LEU A 242 -18.08 -14.02 -11.81
N PHE A 243 -17.26 -13.13 -12.38
CA PHE A 243 -15.85 -13.38 -12.69
C PHE A 243 -15.63 -14.66 -13.53
N GLY A 244 -16.35 -14.79 -14.65
CA GLY A 244 -16.22 -15.95 -15.54
C GLY A 244 -16.77 -17.27 -14.97
N GLY A 245 -17.59 -17.22 -13.91
CA GLY A 245 -18.15 -18.41 -13.25
C GLY A 245 -17.33 -18.94 -12.07
N ASN A 246 -16.27 -18.22 -11.67
CA ASN A 246 -15.52 -18.49 -10.44
C ASN A 246 -16.42 -18.33 -9.22
N ILE A 247 -17.18 -17.23 -9.16
CA ILE A 247 -18.20 -17.01 -8.13
C ILE A 247 -19.54 -17.49 -8.69
N ARG A 248 -20.22 -18.36 -7.94
CA ARG A 248 -21.53 -18.91 -8.29
C ARG A 248 -22.54 -18.73 -7.18
N GLY A 249 -23.80 -18.52 -7.55
CA GLY A 249 -24.85 -18.17 -6.61
C GLY A 249 -26.24 -18.15 -7.24
N LYS A 250 -27.22 -17.79 -6.43
CA LYS A 250 -28.61 -17.52 -6.79
C LYS A 250 -29.10 -16.30 -6.02
N VAL A 251 -29.78 -15.39 -6.71
CA VAL A 251 -30.42 -14.23 -6.07
C VAL A 251 -31.57 -14.71 -5.18
N GLN A 252 -31.58 -14.31 -3.91
CA GLN A 252 -32.62 -14.68 -2.93
C GLN A 252 -33.65 -13.58 -2.72
N GLN A 253 -33.21 -12.32 -2.64
CA GLN A 253 -34.06 -11.17 -2.39
C GLN A 253 -33.48 -9.94 -3.08
N VAL A 254 -34.36 -9.08 -3.61
CA VAL A 254 -33.98 -7.83 -4.28
C VAL A 254 -34.92 -6.71 -3.83
N GLU A 255 -34.36 -5.63 -3.30
CA GLU A 255 -35.07 -4.42 -2.90
C GLU A 255 -34.43 -3.23 -3.64
N ARG A 256 -34.89 -2.95 -4.86
CA ARG A 256 -34.30 -1.87 -5.69
C ARG A 256 -34.65 -0.50 -5.10
N PRO A 257 -33.72 0.47 -5.01
CA PRO A 257 -32.26 0.39 -5.25
C PRO A 257 -31.44 0.18 -3.95
N LYS A 258 -32.06 -0.16 -2.81
CA LYS A 258 -31.44 -0.11 -1.48
C LYS A 258 -30.64 -1.35 -1.08
N SER A 259 -31.11 -2.54 -1.43
CA SER A 259 -30.44 -3.77 -0.98
C SER A 259 -30.70 -4.96 -1.92
N PHE A 260 -29.82 -5.95 -1.89
CA PHE A 260 -30.12 -7.27 -2.42
C PHE A 260 -29.32 -8.35 -1.68
N THR A 261 -29.88 -9.53 -1.59
CA THR A 261 -29.25 -10.70 -0.98
C THR A 261 -29.16 -11.83 -2.00
N MET A 262 -27.99 -12.43 -2.12
CA MET A 262 -27.76 -13.60 -2.98
C MET A 262 -26.93 -14.65 -2.26
N SER A 263 -27.13 -15.92 -2.61
CA SER A 263 -26.14 -16.93 -2.25
C SER A 263 -24.84 -16.68 -3.01
N TRP A 264 -23.71 -16.98 -2.38
CA TRP A 264 -22.37 -16.66 -2.87
C TRP A 264 -21.42 -17.80 -2.47
N ARG A 265 -20.56 -18.22 -3.39
CA ARG A 265 -19.50 -19.19 -3.09
C ARG A 265 -18.21 -18.83 -3.84
N ALA A 266 -17.08 -19.04 -3.19
CA ALA A 266 -15.77 -19.01 -3.86
C ALA A 266 -15.49 -20.36 -4.54
N PRO A 267 -14.58 -20.43 -5.54
CA PRO A 267 -14.11 -21.69 -6.08
C PRO A 267 -13.16 -22.44 -5.11
N THR A 268 -12.66 -21.76 -4.07
CA THR A 268 -11.78 -22.31 -3.02
C THR A 268 -12.54 -22.88 -1.82
N TRP A 269 -13.88 -22.81 -1.83
CA TRP A 269 -14.73 -23.36 -0.77
C TRP A 269 -15.11 -24.82 -1.05
N PRO A 270 -15.46 -25.62 -0.03
CA PRO A 270 -15.93 -26.99 -0.22
C PRO A 270 -17.15 -27.07 -1.13
N ASP A 271 -17.25 -28.17 -1.89
CA ASP A 271 -18.47 -28.46 -2.65
C ASP A 271 -19.71 -28.49 -1.73
N ASP A 272 -20.82 -27.97 -2.24
CA ASP A 272 -22.09 -27.73 -1.55
C ASP A 272 -22.07 -26.73 -0.37
N HIS A 273 -20.96 -26.03 -0.09
CA HIS A 273 -20.94 -24.94 0.89
C HIS A 273 -21.22 -23.57 0.24
N PHE A 274 -22.36 -22.96 0.59
CA PHE A 274 -22.80 -21.65 0.08
C PHE A 274 -22.96 -20.64 1.21
N GLY A 275 -22.38 -19.45 1.02
CA GLY A 275 -22.59 -18.28 1.85
C GLY A 275 -23.79 -17.47 1.37
N THR A 276 -24.14 -16.46 2.14
CA THR A 276 -25.18 -15.47 1.85
C THR A 276 -24.54 -14.09 1.87
N LEU A 277 -24.42 -13.48 0.69
CA LEU A 277 -23.93 -12.12 0.50
C LEU A 277 -25.12 -11.16 0.54
N GLU A 278 -25.19 -10.38 1.61
CA GLU A 278 -26.12 -9.27 1.80
C GLU A 278 -25.42 -7.98 1.34
N THR A 279 -26.01 -7.30 0.36
CA THR A 279 -25.51 -6.04 -0.19
C THR A 279 -26.46 -4.92 0.21
N THR A 280 -25.94 -3.86 0.84
CA THR A 280 -26.70 -2.68 1.28
C THR A 280 -26.11 -1.43 0.65
N LEU A 281 -26.97 -0.54 0.17
CA LEU A 281 -26.63 0.72 -0.48
C LEU A 281 -27.25 1.87 0.32
N ASP A 282 -26.42 2.61 1.05
CA ASP A 282 -26.86 3.78 1.81
C ASP A 282 -26.52 5.06 1.04
N GLN A 283 -27.55 5.78 0.59
CA GLN A 283 -27.39 6.99 -0.23
C GLN A 283 -27.24 8.22 0.67
N GLY A 284 -26.02 8.73 0.75
CA GLY A 284 -25.70 10.02 1.35
C GLY A 284 -26.02 11.19 0.40
N SER A 285 -25.60 12.40 0.79
CA SER A 285 -25.94 13.62 0.06
C SER A 285 -25.14 13.83 -1.24
N ASN A 286 -23.92 13.29 -1.34
CA ASN A 286 -23.04 13.41 -2.52
C ASN A 286 -22.33 12.09 -2.87
N SER A 287 -22.64 11.00 -2.17
CA SER A 287 -21.97 9.72 -2.25
C SER A 287 -22.90 8.60 -1.79
N THR A 288 -22.68 7.38 -2.28
CA THR A 288 -23.37 6.17 -1.80
C THR A 288 -22.36 5.25 -1.14
N THR A 289 -22.67 4.80 0.08
CA THR A 289 -21.89 3.77 0.79
C THR A 289 -22.41 2.39 0.43
N LEU A 290 -21.54 1.56 -0.14
CA LEU A 290 -21.77 0.14 -0.37
C LEU A 290 -21.30 -0.65 0.86
N GLY A 291 -22.21 -1.39 1.48
CA GLY A 291 -21.91 -2.43 2.46
C GLY A 291 -22.08 -3.82 1.83
N LEU A 292 -21.06 -4.67 1.96
CA LEU A 292 -21.07 -6.07 1.58
C LEU A 292 -20.87 -6.91 2.85
N LYS A 293 -21.84 -7.74 3.20
CA LYS A 293 -21.80 -8.60 4.38
C LYS A 293 -22.00 -10.05 3.93
N LEU A 294 -20.93 -10.83 3.93
CA LEU A 294 -20.96 -12.24 3.59
C LEU A 294 -21.02 -13.08 4.87
N SER A 295 -22.18 -13.67 5.12
CA SER A 295 -22.35 -14.67 6.19
C SER A 295 -22.22 -16.06 5.60
N GLY A 296 -21.60 -16.99 6.32
CA GLY A 296 -21.42 -18.35 5.80
C GLY A 296 -19.99 -18.71 5.38
N VAL A 297 -18.99 -17.91 5.77
CA VAL A 297 -17.59 -18.17 5.38
C VAL A 297 -17.00 -19.33 6.19
N PRO A 298 -16.38 -20.36 5.58
CA PRO A 298 -15.67 -21.40 6.33
C PRO A 298 -14.52 -20.81 7.15
N VAL A 299 -14.38 -21.24 8.41
CA VAL A 299 -13.30 -20.77 9.28
C VAL A 299 -11.92 -21.05 8.67
N GLY A 300 -11.04 -20.04 8.71
CA GLY A 300 -9.72 -20.08 8.07
C GLY A 300 -9.72 -19.69 6.58
N LYS A 301 -10.89 -19.31 6.02
CA LYS A 301 -11.03 -18.65 4.71
C LYS A 301 -11.60 -17.24 4.80
N GLU A 302 -11.68 -16.69 6.01
CA GLU A 302 -12.20 -15.35 6.31
C GLU A 302 -11.38 -14.27 5.62
N ASP A 303 -10.08 -14.15 5.96
CA ASP A 303 -9.19 -13.11 5.42
C ASP A 303 -9.07 -13.16 3.88
N GLU A 304 -8.96 -14.37 3.31
CA GLU A 304 -8.97 -14.59 1.86
C GLU A 304 -10.27 -14.07 1.24
N THR A 305 -11.41 -14.33 1.87
CA THR A 305 -12.70 -13.91 1.35
C THR A 305 -12.93 -12.41 1.54
N GLU A 306 -12.44 -11.80 2.62
CA GLU A 306 -12.51 -10.35 2.86
C GLU A 306 -11.66 -9.59 1.84
N ALA A 307 -10.40 -9.98 1.67
CA ALA A 307 -9.49 -9.42 0.66
C ALA A 307 -10.05 -9.59 -0.76
N ASN A 308 -10.72 -10.72 -1.06
CA ASN A 308 -11.40 -10.93 -2.34
C ASN A 308 -12.63 -10.03 -2.51
N LEU A 309 -13.47 -9.85 -1.49
CA LEU A 309 -14.62 -8.95 -1.56
C LEU A 309 -14.18 -7.49 -1.76
N GLN A 310 -13.24 -7.01 -0.95
CA GLN A 310 -12.71 -5.65 -1.06
C GLN A 310 -11.90 -5.44 -2.34
N GLY A 311 -11.03 -6.39 -2.70
CA GLY A 311 -10.15 -6.30 -3.87
C GLY A 311 -10.87 -6.43 -5.21
N TYR A 312 -11.90 -7.28 -5.32
CA TYR A 312 -12.62 -7.48 -6.58
C TYR A 312 -13.89 -6.64 -6.70
N TYR A 313 -14.69 -6.50 -5.63
CA TYR A 313 -15.94 -5.71 -5.70
C TYR A 313 -15.65 -4.23 -5.45
N VAL A 314 -15.08 -3.87 -4.31
CA VAL A 314 -14.88 -2.46 -3.95
C VAL A 314 -13.84 -1.78 -4.87
N ARG A 315 -12.60 -2.30 -4.94
CA ARG A 315 -11.58 -1.76 -5.86
C ARG A 315 -11.94 -1.93 -7.33
N GLY A 316 -12.71 -2.96 -7.70
CA GLY A 316 -13.23 -3.12 -9.06
C GLY A 316 -14.13 -1.97 -9.46
N LEU A 317 -15.13 -1.66 -8.64
CA LEU A 317 -16.06 -0.52 -8.82
C LEU A 317 -15.35 0.84 -8.75
N GLN A 318 -14.32 0.99 -7.91
CA GLN A 318 -13.49 2.20 -7.90
C GLN A 318 -12.74 2.38 -9.23
N SER A 319 -12.27 1.28 -9.83
CA SER A 319 -11.47 1.32 -11.07
C SER A 319 -12.23 1.76 -12.32
N ILE A 320 -13.58 1.75 -12.31
CA ILE A 320 -14.41 2.28 -13.41
C ILE A 320 -14.72 3.77 -13.29
N GLY A 321 -14.08 4.49 -12.36
CA GLY A 321 -14.22 5.94 -12.23
C GLY A 321 -15.42 6.39 -11.39
N LEU A 322 -16.04 5.48 -10.63
CA LEU A 322 -16.95 5.82 -9.53
C LEU A 322 -16.10 6.31 -8.34
N GLY A 323 -15.52 7.50 -8.49
CA GLY A 323 -14.43 8.02 -7.66
C GLY A 323 -14.81 8.26 -6.19
N LEU A 324 -13.80 8.46 -5.36
CA LEU A 324 -13.93 8.81 -3.94
C LEU A 324 -13.74 10.32 -3.75
N VAL A 325 -14.45 10.92 -2.80
CA VAL A 325 -14.20 12.31 -2.37
C VAL A 325 -12.92 12.32 -1.54
N SER A 326 -11.78 12.68 -2.14
CA SER A 326 -10.69 13.25 -1.33
C SER A 326 -11.13 14.66 -0.89
N LEU A 327 -11.20 14.89 0.42
CA LEU A 327 -11.52 16.22 0.97
C LEU A 327 -10.35 17.19 0.73
N SER A 328 -10.28 17.74 -0.49
CA SER A 328 -9.47 18.93 -0.74
C SER A 328 -10.15 20.15 -0.13
N THR A 329 -9.63 20.58 1.02
CA THR A 329 -9.93 21.90 1.60
C THR A 329 -9.67 22.98 0.56
N ALA A 330 -10.69 23.77 0.25
CA ALA A 330 -10.61 24.84 -0.72
C ALA A 330 -9.70 25.98 -0.24
N SER A 331 -8.45 25.99 -0.70
CA SER A 331 -7.57 27.16 -0.64
C SER A 331 -7.76 28.00 -1.89
N SER A 332 -8.34 29.19 -1.72
CA SER A 332 -8.69 30.13 -2.78
C SER A 332 -7.47 30.58 -3.60
N PHE A 333 -7.47 30.35 -4.91
CA PHE A 333 -6.59 31.06 -5.84
C PHE A 333 -7.38 31.54 -7.07
N SER A 334 -7.40 32.87 -7.24
CA SER A 334 -8.09 33.55 -8.33
C SER A 334 -7.29 33.47 -9.64
N THR A 335 -7.96 33.11 -10.73
CA THR A 335 -7.42 33.18 -12.10
C THR A 335 -7.66 34.55 -12.74
N PRO A 336 -6.68 35.14 -13.47
CA PRO A 336 -6.94 36.29 -14.34
C PRO A 336 -7.34 35.81 -15.76
N THR A 337 -8.60 36.01 -16.14
CA THR A 337 -9.07 35.74 -17.51
C THR A 337 -8.84 36.94 -18.42
N SER A 338 -8.15 36.73 -19.54
CA SER A 338 -8.02 37.72 -20.61
C SER A 338 -9.33 37.86 -21.40
N ALA A 339 -9.90 39.07 -21.43
CA ALA A 339 -11.06 39.40 -22.27
C ALA A 339 -10.79 40.67 -23.11
N THR A 340 -11.26 40.65 -24.35
CA THR A 340 -11.04 41.65 -25.40
C THR A 340 -11.64 43.02 -25.07
N PRO A 341 -10.95 44.15 -25.32
CA PRO A 341 -11.47 45.49 -25.03
C PRO A 341 -12.30 46.06 -26.19
N SER A 342 -13.49 46.57 -25.88
CA SER A 342 -14.23 47.54 -26.71
C SER A 342 -14.13 48.94 -26.11
N ALA A 343 -14.00 49.96 -26.97
CA ALA A 343 -13.63 51.32 -26.59
C ALA A 343 -14.72 52.10 -25.82
N PRO A 344 -14.32 53.21 -25.18
CA PRO A 344 -15.07 54.45 -25.40
C PRO A 344 -14.21 55.63 -25.87
N SER A 345 -14.90 56.56 -26.53
CA SER A 345 -14.42 57.84 -27.04
C SER A 345 -13.85 58.76 -25.94
N SER A 346 -12.73 59.44 -26.20
CA SER A 346 -12.72 60.92 -26.33
C SER A 346 -11.39 61.48 -26.86
N ALA A 347 -11.48 62.66 -27.49
CA ALA A 347 -10.46 63.29 -28.31
C ALA A 347 -9.25 63.90 -27.56
N ALA A 348 -8.06 63.80 -28.16
CA ALA A 348 -7.06 64.86 -28.41
C ALA A 348 -5.64 64.26 -28.58
N ALA A 349 -4.68 64.76 -29.37
CA ALA A 349 -4.61 65.60 -30.55
C ALA A 349 -3.10 65.72 -30.91
N ARG A 350 -2.72 65.47 -32.17
CA ARG A 350 -1.46 65.92 -32.85
C ARG A 350 -0.12 65.40 -32.28
N LYS A 351 0.62 64.52 -32.99
CA LYS A 351 1.46 64.69 -34.21
C LYS A 351 2.93 65.12 -33.96
N ALA A 352 3.82 64.21 -34.37
CA ALA A 352 5.10 64.41 -35.06
C ALA A 352 6.35 64.93 -34.30
N ALA A 353 7.42 64.12 -34.35
CA ALA A 353 8.76 64.56 -34.80
C ALA A 353 9.58 63.36 -35.33
N ARG A 354 10.61 63.63 -36.15
CA ARG A 354 11.31 62.68 -37.05
C ARG A 354 12.81 62.99 -37.10
N ARG A 355 13.70 61.98 -36.99
CA ARG A 355 15.12 61.92 -37.48
C ARG A 355 15.74 60.54 -37.09
N ARG A 356 16.34 59.76 -38.02
CA ARG A 356 17.77 59.73 -38.48
C ARG A 356 18.78 59.47 -37.32
N ALA A 357 19.79 58.58 -37.37
CA ALA A 357 20.30 57.60 -38.37
C ALA A 357 21.28 56.59 -37.63
N PRO A 358 21.89 55.56 -38.28
CA PRO A 358 22.56 54.40 -37.61
C PRO A 358 24.11 54.52 -37.50
N PRO A 359 24.87 53.54 -36.93
CA PRO A 359 25.40 52.42 -37.76
C PRO A 359 25.73 51.04 -37.08
N ARG A 360 25.68 49.98 -37.91
CA ARG A 360 26.57 48.79 -38.06
C ARG A 360 26.97 47.83 -36.89
N SER A 361 26.74 46.54 -37.18
CA SER A 361 27.57 45.32 -36.96
C SER A 361 27.89 44.77 -35.56
N SER A 362 27.47 43.52 -35.32
CA SER A 362 28.41 42.38 -35.18
C SER A 362 27.69 41.04 -35.45
N SER A 363 28.45 39.96 -35.63
CA SER A 363 28.03 38.69 -36.26
C SER A 363 27.55 37.60 -35.29
N TRP A 364 26.52 36.84 -35.69
CA TRP A 364 26.26 35.50 -35.16
C TRP A 364 27.18 34.45 -35.81
N ASN A 365 27.45 33.36 -35.08
CA ASN A 365 27.87 32.09 -35.65
C ASN A 365 27.17 30.93 -34.92
N ARG A 366 26.76 29.91 -35.68
CA ARG A 366 26.12 28.68 -35.20
C ARG A 366 26.77 27.48 -35.93
N TRP A 367 27.05 26.42 -35.19
CA TRP A 367 27.04 25.01 -35.61
C TRP A 367 27.95 24.57 -36.78
N THR A 368 28.78 23.55 -36.54
CA THR A 368 28.59 22.21 -37.17
C THR A 368 29.48 21.12 -36.56
N LEU A 369 29.03 19.88 -36.77
CA LEU A 369 29.54 18.54 -36.44
C LEU A 369 31.08 18.34 -36.57
N ALA A 370 31.77 17.45 -35.85
CA ALA A 370 31.52 16.05 -35.44
C ALA A 370 31.68 14.99 -36.55
N ASN A 371 32.80 14.23 -36.54
CA ASN A 371 32.85 12.80 -36.90
C ASN A 371 34.22 12.13 -36.62
N VAL A 372 34.16 10.88 -36.12
CA VAL A 372 34.91 9.65 -36.51
C VAL A 372 36.40 9.76 -36.94
N GLY A 373 37.34 8.91 -36.51
CA GLY A 373 37.27 7.68 -35.71
C GLY A 373 38.63 6.96 -35.61
N SER A 374 38.68 5.80 -34.94
CA SER A 374 39.89 5.07 -34.54
C SER A 374 40.83 4.62 -35.67
N PHE A 375 42.14 4.60 -35.38
CA PHE A 375 43.03 3.48 -35.74
C PHE A 375 44.11 3.29 -34.67
N ALA A 376 44.48 2.04 -34.40
CA ALA A 376 45.47 1.66 -33.37
C ALA A 376 46.64 0.89 -33.99
N ALA A 377 47.87 1.17 -33.51
CA ALA A 377 49.14 0.40 -33.54
C ALA A 377 50.28 1.44 -33.38
N SER A 378 51.32 1.28 -32.58
CA SER A 378 52.31 0.20 -32.62
C SER A 378 53.19 0.16 -31.36
N PHE A 379 53.62 -1.03 -30.96
CA PHE A 379 54.77 -1.23 -30.07
C PHE A 379 56.09 -0.83 -30.79
N GLY A 380 57.09 -0.35 -30.05
CA GLY A 380 58.37 0.10 -30.63
C GLY A 380 59.45 0.45 -29.60
N LEU A 381 59.95 -0.56 -28.90
CA LEU A 381 61.09 -0.51 -27.96
C LEU A 381 62.42 -0.23 -28.69
N ILE A 382 63.39 0.51 -28.12
CA ILE A 382 64.87 0.33 -28.23
C ILE A 382 65.73 1.49 -27.63
N LEU A 383 66.67 1.12 -26.74
CA LEU A 383 67.91 1.79 -26.26
C LEU A 383 67.82 3.20 -25.59
N GLY A 384 68.66 3.55 -24.61
CA GLY A 384 69.75 2.80 -23.93
C GLY A 384 70.87 3.74 -23.43
N LEU A 385 71.62 3.31 -22.40
CA LEU A 385 72.71 4.04 -21.69
C LEU A 385 72.26 5.24 -20.81
N GLY A 386 72.90 5.52 -19.65
CA GLY A 386 73.92 4.76 -18.93
C GLY A 386 74.75 5.61 -17.95
N ALA A 387 75.28 4.93 -16.90
CA ALA A 387 76.32 5.39 -15.96
C ALA A 387 75.98 6.45 -14.88
N ALA A 388 76.57 6.25 -13.71
CA ALA A 388 76.42 7.06 -12.49
C ALA A 388 77.77 7.61 -11.99
N PHE A 389 77.76 8.79 -11.36
CA PHE A 389 78.77 9.38 -10.45
C PHE A 389 78.11 10.54 -9.66
N TYR A 390 78.60 11.06 -8.51
CA TYR A 390 79.22 10.48 -7.29
C TYR A 390 79.32 11.59 -6.21
N TYR A 391 79.41 11.25 -4.90
CA TYR A 391 79.40 12.16 -3.72
C TYR A 391 78.08 12.98 -3.51
N GLY A 392 77.53 13.21 -2.30
CA GLY A 392 78.02 13.10 -0.90
C GLY A 392 78.10 14.50 -0.24
N PRO A 393 78.08 14.70 1.11
CA PRO A 393 77.87 13.80 2.27
C PRO A 393 76.57 14.16 3.07
N SER A 394 76.06 13.35 4.03
CA SER A 394 76.49 13.35 5.44
C SER A 394 75.75 12.27 6.26
N GLY A 395 76.48 11.51 7.09
CA GLY A 395 75.92 10.81 8.27
C GLY A 395 76.06 11.68 9.54
N PRO A 396 75.90 11.15 10.78
CA PRO A 396 76.02 9.72 11.16
C PRO A 396 75.00 9.19 12.22
N GLY A 397 75.03 7.85 12.41
CA GLY A 397 74.57 7.16 13.64
C GLY A 397 73.15 6.56 13.58
N GLY A 398 72.88 5.35 14.07
CA GLY A 398 73.79 4.29 14.58
C GLY A 398 73.20 3.51 15.77
N LYS A 399 73.22 2.16 15.68
CA LYS A 399 72.74 1.17 16.68
C LYS A 399 71.20 1.04 16.77
N LYS A 400 70.63 -0.15 16.99
CA LYS A 400 71.22 -1.51 17.00
C LYS A 400 70.15 -2.54 16.66
#